data_AF-A0A1I2ET52-F1
#
_entry.id   AF-A0A1I2ET52-F1
#
_cell.length_a   1.000
_cell.length_b   1.000
_cell.length_c   1.000
_cell.angle_alpha   90.00
_cell.angle_beta   90.00
_cell.angle_gamma   90.00
#
_symmetry.space_group_name_H-M   'P 1'
#
loop_
_entity.id
_entity.type
_entity.pdbx_description
1 polymer ?
#
loop_
_entity_poly.entity_id
_entity_poly.type
_entity_poly.pdbx_seq_one_letter_code
_entity_poly.pdbx_strand_id
1 'polypeptide(L)'
;MHVMMKPILSPMALSLAVLFACNPDKTPIDSTTDEPTTESSGTDSTAGDPTGDPTGEEPVATDSTTEGDSTTGDPTEGPGDTTGPVDGESSACIDTPSVLAVDAETPLGISAQAFLADKLGPRSTLLTFSEEPLSLSDAWRGVTLPLTVELRYEAGEVRWIDSEINPEFGGEGIPSECADRLEIDVGFDFVTEGLEFDEHRDGVLQVFDAESAQLRVELLPPGLNGSLDPASLYKDEDPQWVVTGIEIGAILQGAALGGELLNEVKVGDDESGSVGFGNVASWGDPIDP
;
A
#
# COMPACT_ATOMS: atom_id res chain seq x y z
N MET A 1 -3.18 -24.78 68.33
CA MET A 1 -1.70 -24.84 68.52
C MET A 1 -1.17 -25.97 67.64
N HIS A 2 -0.18 -25.67 66.79
CA HIS A 2 0.73 -26.60 66.07
C HIS A 2 0.08 -27.53 65.00
N VAL A 3 0.16 -27.19 63.71
CA VAL A 3 1.26 -27.43 62.71
C VAL A 3 1.30 -28.88 62.20
N MET A 4 1.02 -29.07 60.90
CA MET A 4 1.93 -29.69 59.92
C MET A 4 1.20 -29.91 58.58
N MET A 5 1.52 -29.10 57.57
CA MET A 5 1.29 -29.42 56.16
C MET A 5 2.67 -29.58 55.51
N LYS A 6 2.95 -30.80 55.01
CA LYS A 6 4.12 -31.15 54.20
C LYS A 6 3.92 -30.63 52.77
N PRO A 7 4.88 -29.93 52.16
CA PRO A 7 4.96 -29.85 50.72
C PRO A 7 5.77 -31.04 50.18
N ILE A 8 5.21 -31.72 49.18
CA ILE A 8 5.86 -32.77 48.41
C ILE A 8 6.60 -32.09 47.25
N LEU A 9 7.93 -32.20 47.27
CA LEU A 9 8.82 -31.96 46.13
C LEU A 9 8.69 -33.10 45.11
N SER A 10 8.68 -32.78 43.81
CA SER A 10 9.25 -33.60 42.74
C SER A 10 9.25 -32.84 41.39
N PRO A 11 10.02 -33.25 40.36
CA PRO A 11 11.37 -32.74 40.12
C PRO A 11 11.57 -32.12 38.73
N MET A 12 12.73 -31.46 38.61
CA MET A 12 13.37 -31.00 37.37
C MET A 12 13.53 -32.09 36.30
N ALA A 13 13.37 -31.67 35.04
CA ALA A 13 14.15 -32.12 33.87
C ALA A 13 14.29 -30.87 32.98
N LEU A 14 15.44 -30.22 32.80
CA LEU A 14 16.74 -30.61 32.21
C LEU A 14 16.67 -31.00 30.71
N SER A 15 16.95 -30.03 29.84
CA SER A 15 17.54 -30.15 28.49
C SER A 15 17.98 -28.72 28.11
N LEU A 16 19.27 -28.35 28.04
CA LEU A 16 20.43 -28.84 27.30
C LEU A 16 20.34 -28.64 25.78
N ALA A 17 20.97 -27.54 25.31
CA ALA A 17 21.77 -27.39 24.07
C ALA A 17 21.73 -25.92 23.61
N VAL A 18 22.74 -25.26 23.05
CA VAL A 18 24.18 -25.47 22.81
C VAL A 18 24.70 -24.04 22.55
N LEU A 19 25.76 -23.62 23.24
CA LEU A 19 26.47 -22.36 22.94
C LEU A 19 27.56 -22.65 21.91
N PHE A 20 27.46 -22.04 20.72
CA PHE A 20 28.61 -21.87 19.83
C PHE A 20 29.24 -20.51 20.08
N ALA A 21 30.47 -20.51 20.60
CA ALA A 21 31.36 -19.36 20.61
C ALA A 21 32.79 -19.86 20.34
N CYS A 22 33.36 -19.40 19.22
CA CYS A 22 34.79 -19.28 18.90
C CYS A 22 34.87 -18.64 17.50
N ASN A 23 35.76 -17.73 17.14
CA ASN A 23 36.65 -16.76 17.79
C ASN A 23 37.20 -15.90 16.60
N PRO A 24 37.90 -14.77 16.82
CA PRO A 24 38.18 -13.77 15.79
C PRO A 24 39.45 -14.03 14.97
N ASP A 25 39.53 -13.30 13.86
CA ASP A 25 40.68 -12.78 13.10
C ASP A 25 42.08 -13.40 13.29
N LYS A 26 42.66 -13.83 12.16
CA LYS A 26 44.05 -13.54 11.74
C LYS A 26 44.29 -13.91 10.27
N THR A 27 44.77 -12.93 9.51
CA THR A 27 45.28 -13.00 8.12
C THR A 27 46.60 -13.80 8.01
N PRO A 28 47.03 -14.25 6.81
CA PRO A 28 47.78 -13.37 5.89
C PRO A 28 47.52 -13.58 4.38
N ILE A 29 47.89 -12.52 3.65
CA ILE A 29 48.06 -12.34 2.20
C ILE A 29 49.11 -13.33 1.66
N ASP A 30 48.84 -14.00 0.53
CA ASP A 30 49.84 -14.15 -0.54
C ASP A 30 49.19 -14.42 -1.92
N SER A 31 49.92 -13.91 -2.90
CA SER A 31 49.75 -13.80 -4.35
C SER A 31 49.62 -15.09 -5.15
N THR A 32 48.97 -14.98 -6.33
CA THR A 32 49.39 -15.41 -7.70
C THR A 32 48.16 -15.37 -8.61
N THR A 33 48.07 -14.42 -9.56
CA THR A 33 48.42 -14.59 -10.99
C THR A 33 47.72 -15.78 -11.65
N ASP A 34 46.76 -15.50 -12.54
CA ASP A 34 46.75 -16.03 -13.93
C ASP A 34 45.54 -15.46 -14.71
N GLU A 35 45.84 -14.67 -15.74
CA GLU A 35 44.99 -14.52 -16.93
C GLU A 35 45.04 -15.82 -17.75
N PRO A 36 44.01 -16.09 -18.58
CA PRO A 36 44.24 -15.91 -20.01
C PRO A 36 43.03 -15.40 -20.83
N THR A 37 43.28 -14.32 -21.58
CA THR A 37 43.13 -14.14 -23.05
C THR A 37 42.07 -14.91 -23.89
N THR A 38 41.35 -14.10 -24.71
CA THR A 38 40.95 -14.25 -26.15
C THR A 38 40.02 -15.42 -26.54
N GLU A 39 39.01 -15.29 -27.42
CA GLU A 39 38.98 -14.81 -28.83
C GLU A 39 37.52 -14.41 -29.23
N SER A 40 37.30 -13.39 -30.08
CA SER A 40 36.90 -13.47 -31.52
C SER A 40 35.54 -14.14 -31.77
N SER A 41 34.54 -13.61 -32.50
CA SER A 41 34.46 -13.02 -33.86
C SER A 41 32.98 -12.60 -34.04
N GLY A 42 32.56 -11.48 -34.63
CA GLY A 42 32.75 -11.08 -36.03
C GLY A 42 31.46 -11.33 -36.84
N THR A 43 31.14 -10.37 -37.72
CA THR A 43 30.13 -10.33 -38.82
C THR A 43 28.78 -9.68 -38.53
N ASP A 44 28.09 -9.06 -39.48
CA ASP A 44 28.46 -8.14 -40.57
C ASP A 44 27.12 -7.55 -41.05
N SER A 45 27.20 -6.31 -41.51
CA SER A 45 26.28 -5.48 -42.31
C SER A 45 25.02 -6.10 -42.94
N THR A 46 23.89 -5.39 -42.81
CA THR A 46 23.06 -5.08 -44.00
C THR A 46 22.48 -3.67 -43.92
N ALA A 47 22.91 -2.84 -44.87
CA ALA A 47 22.32 -1.56 -45.21
C ALA A 47 21.08 -1.75 -46.08
N GLY A 48 20.07 -0.90 -45.87
CA GLY A 48 18.94 -0.69 -46.77
C GLY A 48 18.56 0.79 -46.72
N ASP A 49 18.94 1.51 -47.77
CA ASP A 49 18.66 2.95 -48.02
C ASP A 49 17.53 3.06 -49.10
N PRO A 50 17.11 4.25 -49.58
CA PRO A 50 15.82 4.86 -49.25
C PRO A 50 14.99 5.22 -50.51
N THR A 51 13.68 5.45 -50.38
CA THR A 51 12.88 6.19 -51.39
C THR A 51 11.60 6.66 -50.69
N GLY A 52 11.42 7.95 -50.38
CA GLY A 52 10.84 9.00 -51.24
C GLY A 52 9.44 9.34 -50.70
N ASP A 53 8.85 10.52 -50.71
CA ASP A 53 9.11 11.88 -51.19
C ASP A 53 8.00 12.76 -50.51
N PRO A 54 8.19 14.05 -50.17
CA PRO A 54 7.22 14.87 -49.45
C PRO A 54 6.54 15.93 -50.35
N THR A 55 5.20 15.95 -50.35
CA THR A 55 4.37 17.05 -50.90
C THR A 55 3.07 17.06 -50.08
N GLY A 56 2.63 18.10 -49.37
CA GLY A 56 2.81 19.53 -49.55
C GLY A 56 1.67 20.08 -50.41
N GLU A 57 0.52 20.43 -49.80
CA GLU A 57 -0.51 21.35 -50.34
C GLU A 57 -1.63 21.64 -49.30
N GLU A 58 -1.57 22.82 -48.67
CA GLU A 58 -2.73 23.69 -48.36
C GLU A 58 -3.12 24.45 -49.66
N PRO A 59 -4.30 25.12 -49.87
CA PRO A 59 -5.00 25.96 -48.87
C PRO A 59 -6.56 26.22 -49.03
N VAL A 60 -7.07 27.07 -48.13
CA VAL A 60 -8.20 28.05 -48.21
C VAL A 60 -9.65 27.67 -47.81
N ALA A 61 -9.99 28.05 -46.56
CA ALA A 61 -11.11 28.86 -46.02
C ALA A 61 -12.45 29.07 -46.78
N THR A 62 -13.60 28.90 -46.10
CA THR A 62 -14.38 29.97 -45.40
C THR A 62 -15.80 29.51 -45.00
N ASP A 63 -16.17 29.86 -43.75
CA ASP A 63 -17.48 30.31 -43.25
C ASP A 63 -18.70 29.36 -43.18
N SER A 64 -19.10 29.00 -41.96
CA SER A 64 -20.52 29.01 -41.54
C SER A 64 -20.64 28.93 -40.02
N THR A 65 -21.20 30.00 -39.46
CA THR A 65 -21.69 30.20 -38.09
C THR A 65 -22.50 29.04 -37.50
N THR A 66 -22.26 28.68 -36.24
CA THR A 66 -23.31 28.19 -35.30
C THR A 66 -22.89 28.53 -33.86
N GLU A 67 -23.73 29.31 -33.18
CA GLU A 67 -23.67 29.61 -31.75
C GLU A 67 -24.19 28.41 -30.92
N GLY A 68 -23.66 28.26 -29.70
CA GLY A 68 -24.07 27.28 -28.69
C GLY A 68 -22.84 26.62 -28.08
N ASP A 69 -22.14 27.28 -27.16
CA ASP A 69 -22.34 27.21 -25.69
C ASP A 69 -22.03 25.83 -25.09
N SER A 70 -21.27 25.87 -24.00
CA SER A 70 -20.86 24.78 -23.09
C SER A 70 -19.57 23.98 -23.36
N THR A 71 -18.78 23.94 -22.26
CA THR A 71 -17.66 23.05 -21.90
C THR A 71 -16.30 23.31 -22.56
N THR A 72 -15.29 23.64 -21.74
CA THR A 72 -14.17 22.75 -21.36
C THR A 72 -13.21 23.53 -20.47
N GLY A 73 -13.24 23.27 -19.16
CA GLY A 73 -12.16 23.61 -18.23
C GLY A 73 -11.27 22.38 -18.09
N ASP A 74 -10.00 22.57 -18.42
CA ASP A 74 -8.88 21.64 -18.42
C ASP A 74 -8.58 21.09 -17.00
N PRO A 75 -8.45 19.77 -16.75
CA PRO A 75 -7.88 19.26 -15.51
C PRO A 75 -6.38 19.08 -15.71
N THR A 76 -5.58 20.05 -15.27
CA THR A 76 -4.16 19.82 -14.98
C THR A 76 -4.07 19.31 -13.54
N GLU A 77 -4.12 17.99 -13.35
CA GLU A 77 -3.79 17.36 -12.08
C GLU A 77 -2.27 17.22 -11.94
N GLY A 78 -1.70 17.99 -11.03
CA GLY A 78 -0.44 17.68 -10.35
C GLY A 78 -0.76 17.34 -8.88
N PRO A 79 0.13 16.63 -8.17
CA PRO A 79 -0.15 16.13 -6.83
C PRO A 79 -0.21 17.31 -5.87
N GLY A 80 -1.42 17.64 -5.39
CA GLY A 80 -1.70 18.79 -4.56
C GLY A 80 -2.27 18.38 -3.22
N ASP A 81 -1.38 18.31 -2.23
CA ASP A 81 -1.52 18.96 -0.91
C ASP A 81 -2.96 19.42 -0.55
N THR A 82 -3.69 18.60 0.21
CA THR A 82 -5.05 18.92 0.68
C THR A 82 -4.99 19.86 1.88
N THR A 83 -4.75 21.15 1.64
CA THR A 83 -4.89 22.22 2.65
C THR A 83 -5.76 23.40 2.17
N GLY A 84 -6.74 23.14 1.29
CA GLY A 84 -7.76 24.11 0.87
C GLY A 84 -9.14 23.86 1.51
N PRO A 85 -9.93 24.91 1.81
CA PRO A 85 -11.23 24.75 2.47
C PRO A 85 -12.22 24.09 1.51
N VAL A 86 -12.62 22.87 1.84
CA VAL A 86 -13.68 22.13 1.15
C VAL A 86 -15.01 22.76 1.54
N ASP A 87 -15.81 23.15 0.55
CA ASP A 87 -17.18 23.63 0.76
C ASP A 87 -18.05 22.50 1.36
N GLY A 88 -18.09 22.40 2.68
CA GLY A 88 -19.33 22.23 3.45
C GLY A 88 -20.05 20.88 3.46
N GLU A 89 -19.38 19.76 3.22
CA GLU A 89 -19.79 18.54 3.93
C GLU A 89 -19.15 18.59 5.32
N SER A 90 -19.95 18.85 6.35
CA SER A 90 -19.44 18.83 7.71
C SER A 90 -18.92 17.43 8.02
N SER A 91 -17.60 17.26 8.14
CA SER A 91 -17.04 16.02 8.66
C SER A 91 -17.63 15.76 10.04
N ALA A 92 -17.91 14.49 10.36
CA ALA A 92 -18.39 14.09 11.68
C ALA A 92 -17.35 14.34 12.77
N CYS A 93 -16.08 14.48 12.40
CA CYS A 93 -14.96 14.80 13.28
C CYS A 93 -14.30 16.12 12.87
N ILE A 94 -13.88 16.90 13.85
CA ILE A 94 -13.05 18.10 13.70
C ILE A 94 -11.63 17.69 14.08
N ASP A 95 -10.75 17.63 13.08
CA ASP A 95 -9.34 17.28 13.25
C ASP A 95 -8.48 18.54 13.36
N THR A 96 -7.67 18.61 14.42
CA THR A 96 -6.71 19.69 14.65
C THR A 96 -5.28 19.16 14.61
N PRO A 97 -4.54 19.32 13.49
CA PRO A 97 -3.19 18.81 13.35
C PRO A 97 -2.16 19.66 14.09
N SER A 98 -1.17 19.00 14.69
CA SER A 98 0.03 19.61 15.26
C SER A 98 1.27 18.89 14.75
N VAL A 99 2.11 19.59 13.97
CA VAL A 99 3.37 19.02 13.45
C VAL A 99 4.36 18.79 14.60
N LEU A 100 4.99 17.62 14.59
CA LEU A 100 5.93 17.16 15.60
C LEU A 100 7.30 16.86 15.00
N ALA A 101 8.33 16.89 15.84
CA ALA A 101 9.60 16.25 15.51
C ALA A 101 9.45 14.73 15.58
N VAL A 102 10.20 13.99 14.75
CA VAL A 102 10.10 12.51 14.67
C VAL A 102 10.40 11.80 16.00
N ASP A 103 11.21 12.41 16.86
CA ASP A 103 11.60 11.91 18.18
C ASP A 103 10.74 12.48 19.33
N ALA A 104 9.78 13.36 19.04
CA ALA A 104 8.87 13.90 20.05
C ALA A 104 7.90 12.82 20.54
N GLU A 105 7.76 12.72 21.87
CA GLU A 105 6.78 11.84 22.49
C GLU A 105 5.38 12.41 22.33
N THR A 106 4.45 11.57 21.87
CA THR A 106 3.03 11.92 21.69
C THR A 106 2.23 11.59 22.95
N PRO A 107 0.95 12.02 23.05
CA PRO A 107 0.04 11.57 24.12
C PRO A 107 -0.15 10.04 24.19
N LEU A 108 0.18 9.29 23.12
CA LEU A 108 0.21 7.82 23.15
C LEU A 108 1.40 7.25 23.94
N GLY A 109 2.33 8.09 24.40
CA GLY A 109 3.53 7.68 25.12
C GLY A 109 4.62 7.08 24.22
N ILE A 110 4.54 7.32 22.91
CA ILE A 110 5.52 6.86 21.91
C ILE A 110 5.83 7.98 20.91
N SER A 111 7.03 7.98 20.34
CA SER A 111 7.43 8.84 19.22
C SER A 111 7.33 8.11 17.88
N ALA A 112 7.23 8.84 16.77
CA ALA A 112 7.23 8.23 15.44
C ALA A 112 8.51 7.41 15.19
N GLN A 113 9.67 7.91 15.61
CA GLN A 113 10.94 7.19 15.52
C GLN A 113 10.91 5.85 16.26
N ALA A 114 10.41 5.84 17.50
CA ALA A 114 10.31 4.63 18.30
C ALA A 114 9.31 3.63 17.69
N PHE A 115 8.18 4.12 17.17
CA PHE A 115 7.19 3.27 16.53
C PHE A 115 7.74 2.57 15.27
N LEU A 116 8.45 3.31 14.41
CA LEU A 116 8.96 2.83 13.13
C LEU A 116 10.23 1.94 13.23
N ALA A 117 10.95 1.94 14.34
CA ALA A 117 12.30 1.37 14.46
C ALA A 117 12.46 -0.06 13.90
N ASP A 118 11.46 -0.92 14.10
CA ASP A 118 11.49 -2.33 13.65
C ASP A 118 10.51 -2.62 12.50
N LYS A 119 9.90 -1.58 11.91
CA LYS A 119 8.86 -1.70 10.88
C LYS A 119 9.35 -1.35 9.47
N LEU A 120 10.44 -0.60 9.36
CA LEU A 120 10.98 -0.15 8.08
C LEU A 120 11.72 -1.25 7.32
N GLY A 121 11.72 -1.11 5.99
CA GLY A 121 12.43 -1.99 5.07
C GLY A 121 11.57 -3.14 4.52
N PRO A 122 12.13 -3.89 3.56
CA PRO A 122 11.37 -4.87 2.79
C PRO A 122 11.07 -6.13 3.59
N ARG A 123 9.88 -6.69 3.36
CA ARG A 123 9.39 -7.95 3.94
C ARG A 123 8.77 -8.80 2.83
N SER A 124 9.15 -10.06 2.79
CA SER A 124 8.54 -11.04 1.88
C SER A 124 7.34 -11.69 2.54
N THR A 125 6.23 -11.77 1.81
CA THR A 125 5.00 -12.42 2.23
C THR A 125 4.26 -12.98 1.00
N LEU A 126 3.00 -13.36 1.19
CA LEU A 126 2.11 -13.87 0.14
C LEU A 126 0.87 -12.98 0.06
N LEU A 127 0.46 -12.65 -1.16
CA LEU A 127 -0.87 -12.12 -1.47
C LEU A 127 -1.76 -13.30 -1.85
N THR A 128 -2.85 -13.52 -1.10
CA THR A 128 -3.77 -14.63 -1.34
C THR A 128 -5.15 -14.09 -1.68
N PHE A 129 -5.56 -14.30 -2.93
CA PHE A 129 -6.90 -13.97 -3.38
C PHE A 129 -7.94 -14.89 -2.74
N SER A 130 -9.09 -14.32 -2.42
CA SER A 130 -10.15 -15.04 -1.73
C SER A 130 -10.74 -16.18 -2.58
N GLU A 131 -11.23 -17.23 -1.92
CA GLU A 131 -12.01 -18.29 -2.57
C GLU A 131 -13.46 -17.87 -2.84
N GLU A 132 -13.93 -16.81 -2.15
CA GLU A 132 -15.25 -16.22 -2.25
C GLU A 132 -15.13 -14.68 -2.45
N PRO A 133 -16.09 -13.99 -3.09
CA PRO A 133 -17.34 -14.50 -3.63
C PRO A 133 -17.17 -15.27 -4.95
N LEU A 134 -18.19 -16.05 -5.33
CA LEU A 134 -18.22 -16.78 -6.61
C LEU A 134 -18.17 -15.85 -7.84
N SER A 135 -18.35 -14.54 -7.67
CA SER A 135 -18.21 -13.53 -8.71
C SER A 135 -16.74 -13.24 -9.07
N LEU A 136 -15.78 -13.55 -8.19
CA LEU A 136 -14.37 -13.48 -8.53
C LEU A 136 -14.06 -14.49 -9.64
N SER A 137 -13.26 -14.09 -10.63
CA SER A 137 -12.95 -14.92 -11.79
C SER A 137 -12.15 -16.15 -11.38
N ASP A 138 -12.33 -17.25 -12.12
CA ASP A 138 -11.64 -18.51 -11.82
C ASP A 138 -10.12 -18.40 -12.03
N ALA A 139 -9.66 -17.35 -12.72
CA ALA A 139 -8.24 -17.05 -12.91
C ALA A 139 -7.58 -16.48 -11.65
N TRP A 140 -8.33 -15.82 -10.76
CA TRP A 140 -7.80 -15.20 -9.54
C TRP A 140 -8.21 -15.93 -8.26
N ARG A 141 -9.30 -16.70 -8.30
CA ARG A 141 -9.83 -17.37 -7.11
C ARG A 141 -8.82 -18.32 -6.45
N GLY A 142 -8.53 -18.07 -5.18
CA GLY A 142 -7.58 -18.85 -4.40
C GLY A 142 -6.13 -18.78 -4.90
N VAL A 143 -5.83 -17.87 -5.83
CA VAL A 143 -4.46 -17.67 -6.33
C VAL A 143 -3.62 -17.03 -5.23
N THR A 144 -2.40 -17.54 -5.08
CA THR A 144 -1.39 -16.97 -4.19
C THR A 144 -0.21 -16.46 -5.01
N LEU A 145 0.15 -15.20 -4.79
CA LEU A 145 1.30 -14.56 -5.41
C LEU A 145 2.36 -14.24 -4.35
N PRO A 146 3.66 -14.49 -4.62
CA PRO A 146 4.74 -13.93 -3.82
C PRO A 146 4.68 -12.41 -3.85
N LEU A 147 4.76 -11.79 -2.67
CA LEU A 147 4.63 -10.35 -2.48
C LEU A 147 5.82 -9.82 -1.67
N THR A 148 6.40 -8.71 -2.10
CA THR A 148 7.30 -7.89 -1.30
C THR A 148 6.57 -6.63 -0.90
N VAL A 149 6.54 -6.36 0.40
CA VAL A 149 6.04 -5.10 0.96
C VAL A 149 7.19 -4.35 1.61
N GLU A 150 7.27 -3.04 1.42
CA GLU A 150 8.29 -2.22 2.05
C GLU A 150 7.67 -0.94 2.60
N LEU A 151 7.89 -0.69 3.89
CA LEU A 151 7.59 0.58 4.52
C LEU A 151 8.86 1.43 4.55
N ARG A 152 8.81 2.62 3.95
CA ARG A 152 9.91 3.57 3.85
C ARG A 152 9.58 4.84 4.62
N TYR A 153 10.59 5.44 5.23
CA TYR A 153 10.48 6.76 5.84
C TYR A 153 11.64 7.65 5.37
N GLU A 154 11.33 8.63 4.54
CA GLU A 154 12.30 9.52 3.89
C GLU A 154 12.19 10.95 4.44
N ALA A 155 12.13 11.07 5.78
CA ALA A 155 11.88 12.32 6.49
C ALA A 155 10.50 12.95 6.18
N GLY A 156 9.48 12.09 6.09
CA GLY A 156 8.07 12.52 5.98
C GLY A 156 7.60 13.32 7.20
N GLU A 157 6.52 14.08 7.03
CA GLU A 157 5.91 14.84 8.12
C GLU A 157 5.36 13.90 9.21
N VAL A 158 5.48 14.33 10.45
CA VAL A 158 4.88 13.67 11.61
C VAL A 158 3.92 14.67 12.23
N ARG A 159 2.67 14.28 12.43
CA ARG A 159 1.64 15.14 13.03
C ARG A 159 0.81 14.38 14.05
N TRP A 160 0.50 15.07 15.15
CA TRP A 160 -0.54 14.64 16.08
C TRP A 160 -1.87 15.22 15.64
N ILE A 161 -2.88 14.38 15.51
CA ILE A 161 -4.26 14.80 15.23
C ILE A 161 -5.05 14.69 16.52
N ASP A 162 -5.53 15.84 17.00
CA ASP A 162 -6.55 15.91 18.04
C ASP A 162 -7.92 15.90 17.34
N SER A 163 -8.75 14.89 17.63
CA SER A 163 -10.00 14.65 16.91
C SER A 163 -11.20 14.74 17.85
N GLU A 164 -12.05 15.74 17.62
CA GLU A 164 -13.26 15.95 18.42
C GLU A 164 -14.52 15.74 17.58
N ILE A 165 -15.60 15.25 18.20
CA ILE A 165 -16.90 15.14 17.52
C ILE A 165 -17.38 16.52 17.10
N ASN A 166 -17.76 16.65 15.83
CA ASN A 166 -18.34 17.89 15.32
C ASN A 166 -19.71 18.15 16.02
N PRO A 167 -19.86 19.26 16.76
CA PRO A 167 -21.10 19.55 17.49
C PRO A 167 -22.31 19.78 16.57
N GLU A 168 -22.08 20.07 15.27
CA GLU A 168 -23.12 20.21 14.27
C GLU A 168 -23.71 18.84 13.84
N PHE A 169 -23.01 17.74 14.11
CA PHE A 169 -23.42 16.36 13.83
C PHE A 169 -24.26 15.72 14.96
N GLY A 170 -24.92 16.55 15.78
CA GLY A 170 -25.66 16.17 16.99
C GLY A 170 -26.97 15.38 16.75
N GLY A 171 -26.86 14.11 16.34
CA GLY A 171 -27.96 13.15 16.23
C GLY A 171 -27.57 11.73 16.66
N GLU A 172 -28.56 10.87 16.94
CA GLU A 172 -28.35 9.43 17.14
C GLU A 172 -27.66 8.83 15.90
N GLY A 173 -26.48 8.22 16.07
CA GLY A 173 -25.65 7.74 14.96
C GLY A 173 -24.25 8.36 14.88
N ILE A 174 -23.78 9.03 15.95
CA ILE A 174 -22.40 9.53 16.05
C ILE A 174 -21.43 8.39 15.67
N PRO A 175 -20.60 8.54 14.62
CA PRO A 175 -19.57 7.57 14.35
C PRO A 175 -18.65 7.54 15.58
N SER A 176 -18.47 6.35 16.16
CA SER A 176 -17.67 6.12 17.37
C SER A 176 -16.16 6.33 17.18
N GLU A 177 -15.76 7.04 16.12
CA GLU A 177 -14.43 6.91 15.51
C GLU A 177 -13.64 8.22 15.43
N CYS A 178 -14.14 9.32 16.01
CA CYS A 178 -13.27 10.49 16.23
C CYS A 178 -12.26 10.13 17.33
N ALA A 179 -11.05 9.75 16.92
CA ALA A 179 -9.99 9.32 17.79
C ALA A 179 -8.73 10.11 17.51
N ASP A 180 -8.09 10.56 18.58
CA ASP A 180 -6.76 11.12 18.51
C ASP A 180 -5.78 10.08 17.94
N ARG A 181 -4.84 10.55 17.12
CA ARG A 181 -3.90 9.65 16.44
C ARG A 181 -2.62 10.38 16.08
N LEU A 182 -1.55 9.61 15.98
CA LEU A 182 -0.30 10.05 15.38
C LEU A 182 -0.31 9.66 13.91
N GLU A 183 -0.14 10.64 13.02
CA GLU A 183 0.01 10.42 11.58
C GLU A 183 1.46 10.61 11.16
N ILE A 184 1.95 9.70 10.33
CA ILE A 184 3.32 9.69 9.82
C ILE A 184 3.28 9.51 8.31
N ASP A 185 3.79 10.49 7.56
CA ASP A 185 3.93 10.35 6.11
C ASP A 185 5.06 9.35 5.82
N VAL A 186 4.73 8.32 5.04
CA VAL A 186 5.58 7.17 4.72
C VAL A 186 5.48 6.82 3.24
N GLY A 187 6.53 6.19 2.71
CA GLY A 187 6.45 5.44 1.46
C GLY A 187 6.01 4.00 1.73
N PHE A 188 5.20 3.45 0.85
CA PHE A 188 4.72 2.07 0.90
C PHE A 188 4.83 1.43 -0.49
N ASP A 189 5.63 0.38 -0.56
CA ASP A 189 5.79 -0.41 -1.78
C ASP A 189 5.04 -1.74 -1.64
N PHE A 190 4.33 -2.14 -2.69
CA PHE A 190 3.53 -3.36 -2.77
C PHE A 190 3.76 -4.00 -4.14
N VAL A 191 4.69 -4.97 -4.18
CA VAL A 191 5.25 -5.49 -5.44
C VAL A 191 5.16 -7.01 -5.47
N THR A 192 4.42 -7.56 -6.43
CA THR A 192 4.39 -9.02 -6.66
C THR A 192 5.56 -9.45 -7.55
N GLU A 193 6.04 -10.69 -7.41
CA GLU A 193 7.16 -11.19 -8.22
C GLU A 193 6.86 -11.17 -9.73
N GLY A 194 5.60 -11.39 -10.11
CA GLY A 194 5.13 -11.32 -11.50
C GLY A 194 4.80 -9.92 -11.99
N LEU A 195 4.92 -8.89 -11.12
CA LEU A 195 4.55 -7.50 -11.38
C LEU A 195 3.07 -7.30 -11.75
N GLU A 196 2.19 -8.21 -11.33
CA GLU A 196 0.75 -7.97 -11.32
C GLU A 196 0.43 -6.70 -10.53
N PHE A 197 1.13 -6.49 -9.41
CA PHE A 197 1.23 -5.22 -8.71
C PHE A 197 2.69 -4.77 -8.70
N ASP A 198 2.93 -3.51 -9.02
CA ASP A 198 4.24 -2.84 -8.96
C ASP A 198 4.07 -1.43 -8.35
N GLU A 199 3.41 -1.40 -7.20
CA GLU A 199 2.91 -0.17 -6.61
C GLU A 199 3.95 0.44 -5.68
N HIS A 200 4.26 1.71 -5.91
CA HIS A 200 5.16 2.52 -5.11
C HIS A 200 4.43 3.81 -4.78
N ARG A 201 3.93 3.93 -3.55
CA ARG A 201 3.00 5.00 -3.17
C ARG A 201 3.46 5.70 -1.91
N ASP A 202 3.17 6.98 -1.83
CA ASP A 202 3.20 7.69 -0.56
C ASP A 202 1.86 7.46 0.16
N GLY A 203 1.89 7.44 1.48
CA GLY A 203 0.70 7.28 2.29
C GLY A 203 0.90 7.80 3.71
N VAL A 204 -0.19 7.79 4.48
CA VAL A 204 -0.21 8.28 5.85
C VAL A 204 -0.47 7.11 6.78
N LEU A 205 0.55 6.74 7.56
CA LEU A 205 0.41 5.74 8.60
C LEU A 205 -0.26 6.37 9.82
N GLN A 206 -1.44 5.85 10.19
CA GLN A 206 -2.22 6.30 11.34
C GLN A 206 -1.98 5.38 12.52
N VAL A 207 -1.39 5.89 13.58
CA VAL A 207 -1.06 5.18 14.81
C VAL A 207 -2.06 5.58 15.90
N PHE A 208 -2.83 4.61 16.38
CA PHE A 208 -3.89 4.83 17.37
C PHE A 208 -3.46 4.44 18.78
N ASP A 209 -2.47 3.57 18.92
CA ASP A 209 -1.85 3.19 20.18
C ASP A 209 -0.37 2.83 19.98
N ALA A 210 0.33 2.46 21.05
CA ALA A 210 1.77 2.19 21.00
C ALA A 210 2.15 0.95 20.16
N GLU A 211 1.19 0.08 19.84
CA GLU A 211 1.42 -1.20 19.18
C GLU A 211 0.71 -1.32 17.84
N SER A 212 -0.35 -0.55 17.59
CA SER A 212 -1.18 -0.65 16.40
C SER A 212 -1.14 0.58 15.50
N ALA A 213 -1.10 0.33 14.19
CA ALA A 213 -1.30 1.35 13.17
C ALA A 213 -2.00 0.80 11.93
N GLN A 214 -2.60 1.70 11.18
CA GLN A 214 -3.29 1.40 9.93
C GLN A 214 -2.76 2.33 8.83
N LEU A 215 -2.69 1.81 7.62
CA LEU A 215 -2.36 2.56 6.42
C LEU A 215 -3.36 2.13 5.34
N ARG A 216 -3.93 3.12 4.65
CA ARG A 216 -4.76 2.90 3.46
C ARG A 216 -4.14 3.64 2.29
N VAL A 217 -3.97 2.94 1.18
CA VAL A 217 -3.40 3.47 -0.04
C VAL A 217 -4.37 3.21 -1.17
N GLU A 218 -4.96 4.27 -1.69
CA GLU A 218 -5.89 4.20 -2.80
C GLU A 218 -5.15 4.02 -4.13
N LEU A 219 -5.64 3.09 -4.94
CA LEU A 219 -5.17 2.74 -6.27
C LEU A 219 -6.32 3.00 -7.25
N LEU A 220 -6.56 4.26 -7.58
CA LEU A 220 -7.59 4.65 -8.55
C LEU A 220 -7.25 4.12 -9.95
N PRO A 221 -8.12 3.37 -10.65
CA PRO A 221 -7.95 3.08 -12.07
C PRO A 221 -8.04 4.36 -12.92
N PRO A 222 -7.19 4.57 -13.94
CA PRO A 222 -6.24 3.64 -14.57
C PRO A 222 -4.85 3.59 -13.92
N GLY A 223 -4.71 4.07 -12.69
CA GLY A 223 -3.44 4.33 -12.01
C GLY A 223 -2.71 3.14 -11.41
N LEU A 224 -3.03 1.89 -11.75
CA LEU A 224 -2.15 0.76 -11.40
C LEU A 224 -0.85 0.82 -12.22
N ASN A 225 0.27 0.60 -11.55
CA ASN A 225 1.57 0.50 -12.21
C ASN A 225 1.85 -0.93 -12.70
N GLY A 226 1.28 -1.92 -12.02
CA GLY A 226 1.42 -3.33 -12.36
C GLY A 226 0.65 -3.76 -13.63
N SER A 227 0.79 -5.03 -13.99
CA SER A 227 0.15 -5.62 -15.16
C SER A 227 -1.27 -6.13 -14.94
N LEU A 228 -1.77 -6.10 -13.70
CA LEU A 228 -3.14 -6.51 -13.41
C LEU A 228 -4.14 -5.60 -14.13
N ASP A 229 -5.05 -6.20 -14.88
CA ASP A 229 -6.25 -5.53 -15.35
C ASP A 229 -7.36 -5.70 -14.29
N PRO A 230 -7.82 -4.63 -13.61
CA PRO A 230 -8.91 -4.71 -12.64
C PRO A 230 -10.17 -5.36 -13.19
N ALA A 231 -10.47 -5.22 -14.48
CA ALA A 231 -11.63 -5.84 -15.10
C ALA A 231 -11.56 -7.38 -15.08
N SER A 232 -10.34 -7.95 -15.07
CA SER A 232 -10.15 -9.40 -15.04
C SER A 232 -10.44 -10.05 -13.68
N LEU A 233 -10.59 -9.25 -12.61
CA LEU A 233 -10.86 -9.74 -11.26
C LEU A 233 -12.21 -10.45 -11.18
N TYR A 234 -13.20 -10.02 -11.96
CA TYR A 234 -14.56 -10.54 -11.91
C TYR A 234 -14.89 -11.34 -13.18
N LYS A 235 -15.87 -12.24 -13.07
CA LYS A 235 -16.37 -12.97 -14.24
C LYS A 235 -17.08 -12.01 -15.19
N ASP A 236 -16.81 -12.15 -16.49
CA ASP A 236 -17.54 -11.48 -17.58
C ASP A 236 -18.96 -12.08 -17.77
N GLU A 237 -19.74 -12.14 -16.69
CA GLU A 237 -21.12 -12.64 -16.68
C GLU A 237 -22.07 -11.55 -16.16
N ASP A 238 -23.38 -11.71 -16.39
CA ASP A 238 -24.42 -10.82 -15.86
C ASP A 238 -24.62 -11.07 -14.35
N PRO A 239 -24.55 -10.05 -13.46
CA PRO A 239 -24.41 -8.62 -13.74
C PRO A 239 -22.97 -8.20 -14.05
N GLN A 240 -22.82 -7.19 -14.91
CA GLN A 240 -21.53 -6.57 -15.17
C GLN A 240 -20.95 -5.94 -13.90
N TRP A 241 -19.73 -6.34 -13.56
CA TRP A 241 -18.94 -5.77 -12.48
C TRP A 241 -17.96 -4.78 -13.08
N VAL A 242 -18.03 -3.53 -12.64
CA VAL A 242 -17.05 -2.51 -13.00
C VAL A 242 -16.26 -2.19 -11.75
N VAL A 243 -14.95 -2.49 -11.76
CA VAL A 243 -14.07 -2.07 -10.67
C VAL A 243 -13.83 -0.56 -10.81
N THR A 244 -14.27 0.19 -9.82
CA THR A 244 -14.15 1.66 -9.78
C THR A 244 -12.99 2.13 -8.91
N GLY A 245 -12.52 1.27 -8.00
CA GLY A 245 -11.41 1.55 -7.10
C GLY A 245 -10.74 0.27 -6.63
N ILE A 246 -9.46 0.36 -6.35
CA ILE A 246 -8.71 -0.65 -5.58
C ILE A 246 -8.05 0.10 -4.43
N GLU A 247 -8.00 -0.50 -3.26
CA GLU A 247 -7.32 0.06 -2.09
C GLU A 247 -6.45 -1.02 -1.47
N ILE A 248 -5.22 -0.67 -1.10
CA ILE A 248 -4.40 -1.50 -0.23
C ILE A 248 -4.61 -1.03 1.20
N GLY A 249 -5.22 -1.89 2.01
CA GLY A 249 -5.22 -1.77 3.46
C GLY A 249 -4.00 -2.49 4.04
N ALA A 250 -3.32 -1.84 4.96
CA ALA A 250 -2.26 -2.42 5.77
C ALA A 250 -2.53 -2.16 7.26
N ILE A 251 -2.30 -3.17 8.08
CA ILE A 251 -2.38 -3.12 9.54
C ILE A 251 -1.02 -3.57 10.08
N LEU A 252 -0.52 -2.79 11.03
CA LEU A 252 0.71 -3.06 11.75
C LEU A 252 0.35 -3.31 13.20
N GLN A 253 0.69 -4.48 13.74
CA GLN A 253 0.45 -4.82 15.14
C GLN A 253 1.71 -5.43 15.76
N GLY A 254 2.39 -4.66 16.61
CA GLY A 254 3.69 -5.02 17.14
C GLY A 254 4.73 -5.21 16.03
N ALA A 255 5.14 -6.47 15.82
CA ALA A 255 6.05 -6.86 14.73
C ALA A 255 5.30 -7.37 13.49
N ALA A 256 4.02 -7.74 13.62
CA ALA A 256 3.22 -8.26 12.54
C ALA A 256 2.88 -7.15 11.52
N LEU A 257 2.95 -7.50 10.24
CA LEU A 257 2.51 -6.64 9.14
C LEU A 257 1.68 -7.48 8.18
N GLY A 258 0.45 -7.04 7.93
CA GLY A 258 -0.45 -7.67 6.98
C GLY A 258 -1.57 -6.74 6.61
N GLY A 259 -2.54 -7.25 5.86
CA GLY A 259 -3.64 -6.44 5.42
C GLY A 259 -4.44 -7.07 4.31
N GLU A 260 -5.14 -6.21 3.59
CA GLU A 260 -6.19 -6.58 2.66
C GLU A 260 -6.06 -5.78 1.38
N LEU A 261 -6.32 -6.42 0.26
CA LEU A 261 -6.62 -5.74 -0.99
C LEU A 261 -8.15 -5.61 -1.04
N LEU A 262 -8.61 -4.37 -0.95
CA LEU A 262 -9.99 -4.01 -1.07
C LEU A 262 -10.26 -3.53 -2.48
N ASN A 263 -11.49 -3.70 -2.92
CA ASN A 263 -11.91 -3.14 -4.19
C ASN A 263 -13.30 -2.54 -4.06
N GLU A 264 -13.50 -1.48 -4.81
CA GLU A 264 -14.81 -0.88 -5.03
C GLU A 264 -15.34 -1.38 -6.37
N VAL A 265 -16.57 -1.88 -6.35
CA VAL A 265 -17.26 -2.35 -7.54
C VAL A 265 -18.61 -1.68 -7.68
N LYS A 266 -18.89 -1.21 -8.89
CA LYS A 266 -20.24 -0.90 -9.33
C LYS A 266 -20.83 -2.13 -10.01
N VAL A 267 -21.99 -2.56 -9.52
CA VAL A 267 -22.74 -3.70 -10.08
C VAL A 267 -23.93 -3.18 -10.88
N GLY A 268 -24.00 -3.52 -12.17
CA GLY A 268 -25.09 -3.13 -13.07
C GLY A 268 -24.73 -2.01 -14.05
N ASP A 269 -25.48 -1.93 -15.15
CA ASP A 269 -25.22 -1.10 -16.33
C ASP A 269 -25.88 0.30 -16.28
N ASP A 270 -26.70 0.57 -15.26
CA ASP A 270 -27.45 1.84 -15.12
C ASP A 270 -26.89 2.78 -14.03
N GLU A 271 -27.47 3.98 -13.94
CA GLU A 271 -27.16 4.96 -12.89
C GLU A 271 -27.59 4.50 -11.48
N SER A 272 -28.29 3.36 -11.36
CA SER A 272 -28.77 2.80 -10.10
C SER A 272 -27.91 1.64 -9.57
N GLY A 273 -26.81 1.32 -10.27
CA GLY A 273 -25.87 0.28 -9.87
C GLY A 273 -25.42 0.44 -8.42
N SER A 274 -25.42 -0.67 -7.68
CA SER A 274 -24.97 -0.67 -6.29
C SER A 274 -23.45 -0.63 -6.24
N VAL A 275 -22.91 0.31 -5.49
CA VAL A 275 -21.47 0.41 -5.20
C VAL A 275 -21.20 -0.36 -3.91
N GLY A 276 -20.27 -1.30 -3.98
CA GLY A 276 -19.86 -2.10 -2.83
C GLY A 276 -18.35 -2.11 -2.71
N PHE A 277 -17.86 -2.00 -1.48
CA PHE A 277 -16.48 -2.29 -1.12
C PHE A 277 -16.37 -3.72 -0.60
N GLY A 278 -15.41 -4.48 -1.11
CA GLY A 278 -15.18 -5.86 -0.71
C GLY A 278 -13.70 -6.19 -0.62
N ASN A 279 -13.37 -7.16 0.23
CA ASN A 279 -12.06 -7.79 0.23
C ASN A 279 -11.97 -8.76 -0.95
N VAL A 280 -10.88 -8.64 -1.73
CA VAL A 280 -10.56 -9.59 -2.82
C VAL A 280 -9.32 -10.42 -2.53
N ALA A 281 -8.43 -9.94 -1.67
CA ALA A 281 -7.25 -10.68 -1.24
C ALA A 281 -6.79 -10.23 0.15
N SER A 282 -6.05 -11.10 0.83
CA SER A 282 -5.33 -10.78 2.07
C SER A 282 -3.84 -11.05 1.90
N TRP A 283 -3.02 -10.40 2.73
CA TRP A 283 -1.57 -10.54 2.70
C TRP A 283 -0.94 -10.39 4.07
N GLY A 284 0.30 -10.86 4.22
CA GLY A 284 1.07 -10.65 5.45
C GLY A 284 0.78 -11.65 6.57
N ASP A 285 1.16 -11.26 7.78
CA ASP A 285 0.92 -12.03 8.99
C ASP A 285 -0.59 -12.04 9.34
N PRO A 286 -1.11 -13.11 9.94
CA PRO A 286 -2.46 -13.07 10.53
C PRO A 286 -2.48 -12.07 11.67
N ILE A 287 -3.42 -11.13 11.60
CA ILE A 287 -3.61 -10.09 12.61
C ILE A 287 -4.90 -10.43 13.36
N ASP A 288 -4.82 -10.49 14.70
CA ASP A 288 -6.00 -10.72 15.53
C ASP A 288 -6.89 -9.47 15.48
N PRO A 289 -8.20 -9.62 15.15
CA PRO A 289 -9.13 -8.50 15.09
C PRO A 289 -9.46 -7.92 16.48
#